data_AF-A0A0R3PY16-F1
#
_entry.id   AF-A0A0R3PY16-F1
#
_cell.length_a   1.000
_cell.length_b   1.000
_cell.length_c   1.000
_cell.angle_alpha   90.00
_cell.angle_beta   90.00
_cell.angle_gamma   90.00
#
_symmetry.space_group_name_H-M   'P 1'
#
loop_
_entity.id
_entity.type
_entity.pdbx_description
1 polymer ?
#
loop_
_entity_poly.entity_id
_entity_poly.type
_entity_poly.pdbx_seq_one_letter_code
_entity_poly.pdbx_strand_id
1 'polypeptide(L)'
;MTLPDGARSLFELGAGFSPSEPISKVTLRMVVCSLHELQDRLHTKARDEARNRCEQHQVGTIPVPPLPQPFFGQQEHNNEVDVNFRMFANETLKVLNHYHAKRYSSNHTLVQKRGMRAVRELMRLKTIRLCVSGKGGEFVVIPHQLDVEITKKHLEDASLYRPSSEKEFKSKYRKLNNE
;
A
#
# COMPACT_ATOMS: atom_id res chain seq x y z
N MET A 1 0.18 3.72 -35.71
CA MET A 1 1.25 3.52 -34.70
C MET A 1 1.38 2.03 -34.46
N THR A 2 2.58 1.47 -34.58
CA THR A 2 2.82 0.02 -34.39
C THR A 2 3.49 -0.19 -33.04
N LEU A 3 2.87 -0.97 -32.16
CA LEU A 3 3.48 -1.33 -30.87
C LEU A 3 4.65 -2.29 -31.09
N PRO A 4 5.72 -2.21 -30.28
CA PRO A 4 6.80 -3.20 -30.29
C PRO A 4 6.24 -4.60 -30.02
N ASP A 5 6.78 -5.64 -30.66
CA ASP A 5 6.27 -7.01 -30.50
C ASP A 5 6.33 -7.51 -29.05
N GLY A 6 7.33 -7.06 -28.28
CA GLY A 6 7.40 -7.36 -26.85
C GLY A 6 6.28 -6.73 -26.02
N ALA A 7 5.67 -5.63 -26.48
CA ALA A 7 4.49 -5.04 -25.85
C ALA A 7 3.22 -5.83 -26.18
N ARG A 8 3.11 -6.37 -27.41
CA ARG A 8 2.00 -7.25 -27.81
C ARG A 8 1.99 -8.54 -27.00
N SER A 9 3.13 -9.23 -26.96
CA SER A 9 3.32 -10.45 -26.15
C SER A 9 3.11 -10.22 -24.64
N LEU A 10 3.29 -8.99 -24.16
CA LEU A 10 2.96 -8.62 -22.79
C LEU A 10 1.44 -8.48 -22.60
N PHE A 11 0.74 -7.78 -23.50
CA PHE A 11 -0.70 -7.57 -23.37
C PHE A 11 -1.52 -8.85 -23.56
N GLU A 12 -1.01 -9.82 -24.32
CA GLU A 12 -1.60 -11.16 -24.45
C GLU A 12 -1.64 -11.94 -23.14
N LEU A 13 -0.81 -11.60 -22.14
CA LEU A 13 -0.90 -12.20 -20.80
C LEU A 13 -2.19 -11.78 -20.06
N GLY A 14 -2.88 -10.74 -20.54
CA GLY A 14 -4.11 -10.22 -19.97
C GLY A 14 -3.91 -9.36 -18.71
N ALA A 15 -4.95 -8.62 -18.33
CA ALA A 15 -4.89 -7.73 -17.16
C ALA A 15 -4.84 -8.45 -15.80
N GLY A 16 -5.12 -9.76 -15.77
CA GLY A 16 -5.00 -10.59 -14.57
C GLY A 16 -3.57 -10.99 -14.22
N PHE A 17 -2.61 -10.75 -15.12
CA PHE A 17 -1.21 -11.09 -14.88
C PHE A 17 -0.54 -10.01 -14.00
N SER A 18 -0.75 -10.11 -12.69
CA SER A 18 -0.05 -9.24 -11.75
C SER A 18 1.41 -9.70 -11.59
N PRO A 19 2.42 -8.84 -11.86
CA PRO A 19 3.77 -9.15 -11.44
C PRO A 19 3.78 -9.29 -9.93
N SER A 20 4.36 -10.39 -9.43
CA SER A 20 4.60 -10.51 -7.99
C SER A 20 5.48 -9.35 -7.53
N GLU A 21 4.93 -8.49 -6.68
CA GLU A 21 5.67 -7.37 -6.13
C GLU A 21 6.63 -7.88 -5.05
N PRO A 22 7.87 -7.38 -5.02
CA PRO A 22 8.74 -7.65 -3.90
C PRO A 22 8.16 -7.04 -2.62
N ILE A 23 8.48 -7.64 -1.47
CA ILE A 23 8.17 -7.05 -0.17
C ILE A 23 8.72 -5.63 -0.14
N SER A 24 7.84 -4.63 -0.03
CA SER A 24 8.24 -3.23 -0.09
C SER A 24 8.90 -2.79 1.22
N LYS A 25 9.73 -1.74 1.18
CA LYS A 25 10.27 -1.10 2.39
C LYS A 25 9.17 -0.61 3.34
N VAL A 26 8.02 -0.20 2.78
CA VAL A 26 6.86 0.23 3.58
C VAL A 26 6.29 -0.97 4.34
N THR A 27 6.12 -2.10 3.67
CA THR A 27 5.67 -3.36 4.28
C THR A 27 6.62 -3.81 5.40
N LEU A 28 7.94 -3.76 5.16
CA LEU A 28 8.94 -4.06 6.20
C LEU A 28 8.75 -3.16 7.43
N ARG A 29 8.61 -1.86 7.22
CA ARG A 29 8.42 -0.90 8.30
C ARG A 29 7.14 -1.18 9.09
N MET A 30 6.03 -1.47 8.40
CA MET A 30 4.78 -1.83 9.06
C MET A 30 4.96 -3.05 9.96
N VAL A 31 5.60 -4.13 9.46
CA VAL A 31 5.85 -5.33 10.26
C VAL A 31 6.69 -5.02 11.51
N VAL A 32 7.77 -4.23 11.36
CA VAL A 32 8.61 -3.84 12.50
C VAL A 32 7.85 -3.00 13.52
N CYS A 33 7.02 -2.05 13.08
CA CYS A 33 6.18 -1.25 13.97
C CYS A 33 5.17 -2.13 14.72
N SER A 34 4.48 -3.03 14.02
CA SER A 34 3.53 -3.96 14.64
C SER A 34 4.19 -4.93 15.62
N LEU A 35 5.45 -5.31 15.40
CA LEU A 35 6.23 -6.10 16.37
C LEU A 35 6.47 -5.30 17.66
N HIS A 36 6.85 -4.03 17.57
CA HIS A 36 7.01 -3.18 18.76
C HIS A 36 5.69 -3.02 19.52
N GLU A 37 4.59 -2.73 18.81
CA GLU A 37 3.25 -2.66 19.43
C GLU A 37 2.86 -3.99 20.11
N LEU A 38 3.20 -5.13 19.52
CA LEU A 38 2.95 -6.44 20.12
C LEU A 38 3.78 -6.64 21.39
N GLN A 39 5.04 -6.22 21.40
CA GLN A 39 5.90 -6.28 22.59
C GLN A 39 5.27 -5.51 23.75
N ASP A 40 4.89 -4.26 23.52
CA ASP A 40 4.27 -3.39 24.52
C ASP A 40 2.97 -3.99 25.08
N ARG A 41 2.17 -4.62 24.21
CA ARG A 41 0.94 -5.32 24.62
C ARG A 41 1.22 -6.54 25.47
N LEU A 42 2.25 -7.33 25.15
CA LEU A 42 2.63 -8.51 25.93
C LEU A 42 3.13 -8.13 27.32
N HIS A 43 3.94 -7.08 27.40
CA HIS A 43 4.42 -6.52 28.67
C HIS A 43 3.28 -5.97 29.52
N THR A 44 2.36 -5.22 28.92
CA THR A 44 1.16 -4.70 29.61
C THR A 44 0.35 -5.85 30.20
N LYS A 45 0.10 -6.90 29.40
CA LYS A 45 -0.62 -8.10 29.85
C LYS A 45 0.11 -8.83 30.97
N ALA A 46 1.43 -9.02 30.86
CA ALA A 46 2.22 -9.69 31.89
C ALA A 46 2.22 -8.92 33.22
N ARG A 47 2.23 -7.58 33.16
CA ARG A 47 2.10 -6.71 34.34
C ARG A 47 0.73 -6.87 35.01
N ASP A 48 -0.35 -6.87 34.22
CA ASP A 48 -1.70 -7.04 34.74
C ASP A 48 -1.89 -8.44 35.37
N GLU A 49 -1.32 -9.49 34.76
CA GLU A 49 -1.33 -10.84 35.32
C GLU A 49 -0.53 -10.95 36.62
N ALA A 50 0.64 -10.31 36.72
CA ALA A 50 1.42 -10.26 37.94
C ALA A 50 0.67 -9.53 39.07
N ARG A 51 0.00 -8.42 38.74
CA ARG A 51 -0.85 -7.67 39.68
C ARG A 51 -2.02 -8.52 40.20
N ASN A 52 -2.74 -9.20 39.31
CA ASN A 52 -3.87 -10.06 39.68
C ASN A 52 -3.45 -11.23 40.59
N ARG A 53 -2.24 -11.80 40.39
CA ARG A 53 -1.69 -12.84 41.28
C ARG A 53 -1.34 -12.31 42.67
N CYS A 54 -0.86 -11.07 42.78
CA CYS A 54 -0.57 -10.42 44.06
C CYS A 54 -1.84 -9.98 44.80
N GLU A 55 -2.86 -9.48 44.11
CA GLU A 55 -4.14 -9.06 44.72
C GLU A 55 -4.91 -10.24 45.34
N GLN A 56 -4.76 -11.47 44.83
CA GLN A 56 -5.31 -12.68 45.47
C GLN A 56 -4.65 -13.03 46.82
N HIS A 57 -3.47 -12.48 47.14
CA HIS A 57 -2.74 -12.75 48.39
C HIS A 57 -2.73 -11.57 49.38
N GLN A 58 -3.33 -10.42 49.06
CA GLN A 58 -3.32 -9.25 49.94
C GLN A 58 -4.72 -8.89 50.43
N VAL A 59 -5.04 -9.32 51.66
CA VAL A 59 -6.08 -8.68 52.47
C VAL A 59 -5.50 -7.38 53.03
N GLY A 60 -5.90 -6.26 52.43
CA GLY A 60 -5.81 -4.93 53.03
C GLY A 60 -4.60 -4.08 52.62
N THR A 61 -4.77 -3.23 51.60
CA THR A 61 -3.97 -1.99 51.51
C THR A 61 -4.74 -0.85 50.83
N ILE A 62 -4.42 0.37 51.29
CA ILE A 62 -5.02 1.69 51.03
C ILE A 62 -5.13 2.03 49.52
N PRO A 63 -6.19 2.75 49.07
CA PRO A 63 -6.38 3.08 47.67
C PRO A 63 -5.28 4.03 47.15
N VAL A 64 -4.75 3.71 45.97
CA VAL A 64 -3.76 4.52 45.26
C VAL A 64 -4.42 5.82 44.75
N PRO A 65 -3.81 7.00 44.97
CA PRO A 65 -4.36 8.28 44.52
C PRO A 65 -4.39 8.39 42.98
N PRO A 66 -5.35 9.14 42.40
CA PRO A 66 -5.57 9.21 40.96
C PRO A 66 -4.60 10.22 40.34
N LEU A 67 -3.30 9.90 40.32
CA LEU A 67 -2.33 10.70 39.58
C LEU A 67 -2.29 10.23 38.12
N PRO A 68 -2.30 11.16 37.14
CA PRO A 68 -2.08 10.83 35.73
C PRO A 68 -0.76 10.08 35.59
N GLN A 69 -0.78 8.88 35.00
CA GLN A 69 0.44 8.12 34.76
C GLN A 69 1.38 8.94 33.87
N PRO A 70 2.67 9.08 34.26
CA PRO A 70 3.61 9.80 33.43
C PRO A 70 3.77 9.05 32.09
N PHE A 71 3.78 9.86 31.04
CA PHE A 71 4.05 9.53 29.64
C PHE A 71 5.01 8.34 29.46
N PHE A 72 4.63 7.39 28.59
CA PHE A 72 5.47 6.34 27.97
C PHE A 72 6.77 6.04 28.74
N GLY A 73 6.64 5.51 29.96
CA GLY A 73 7.77 4.96 30.69
C GLY A 73 8.24 3.68 29.99
N GLN A 74 9.55 3.57 29.77
CA GLN A 74 10.19 2.32 29.32
C GLN A 74 9.71 1.17 30.23
N GLN A 75 9.01 0.19 29.66
CA GLN A 75 8.40 -0.89 30.45
C GLN A 75 9.47 -1.72 31.15
N GLU A 76 9.17 -2.14 32.39
CA GLU A 76 10.08 -2.96 33.19
C GLU A 76 10.36 -4.29 32.49
N HIS A 77 11.63 -4.70 32.49
CA HIS A 77 12.07 -5.90 31.79
C HIS A 77 11.38 -7.14 32.37
N ASN A 78 10.72 -7.92 31.51
CA ASN A 78 10.21 -9.23 31.87
C ASN A 78 10.98 -10.26 31.06
N ASN A 79 11.98 -10.87 31.70
CA ASN A 79 12.90 -11.81 31.05
C ASN A 79 12.18 -12.95 30.31
N GLU A 80 11.05 -13.44 30.80
CA GLU A 80 10.30 -14.51 30.15
C GLU A 80 9.65 -14.02 28.86
N VAL A 81 8.96 -12.87 28.91
CA VAL A 81 8.34 -12.24 27.75
C VAL A 81 9.40 -11.83 26.73
N ASP A 82 10.50 -11.24 27.19
CA ASP A 82 11.56 -10.70 26.33
C ASP A 82 12.34 -11.80 25.60
N VAL A 83 12.62 -12.94 26.24
CA VAL A 83 13.29 -14.07 25.59
C VAL A 83 12.40 -14.68 24.52
N ASN A 84 11.13 -14.94 24.83
CA ASN A 84 10.18 -15.55 23.90
C ASN A 84 9.83 -14.62 22.75
N PHE A 85 9.60 -13.34 23.04
CA PHE A 85 9.33 -12.33 22.03
C PHE A 85 10.56 -12.12 21.12
N ARG A 86 11.78 -12.09 21.68
CA ARG A 86 13.00 -11.98 20.87
C ARG A 86 13.17 -13.17 19.92
N MET A 87 12.92 -14.39 20.38
CA MET A 87 12.94 -15.59 19.53
C MET A 87 11.94 -15.45 18.36
N PHE A 88 10.68 -15.12 18.69
CA PHE A 88 9.62 -14.93 17.70
C PHE A 88 9.92 -13.81 16.69
N ALA A 89 10.33 -12.64 17.16
CA ALA A 89 10.63 -11.48 16.32
C ALA A 89 11.83 -11.77 15.40
N ASN A 90 12.86 -12.46 15.91
CA ASN A 90 14.02 -12.83 15.12
C ASN A 90 13.65 -13.81 14.00
N GLU A 91 12.88 -14.87 14.29
CA GLU A 91 12.43 -15.81 13.25
C GLU A 91 11.52 -15.13 12.22
N THR A 92 10.61 -14.26 12.66
CA THR A 92 9.73 -13.49 11.77
C THR A 92 10.54 -12.59 10.83
N LEU A 93 11.49 -11.83 11.38
CA LEU A 93 12.37 -10.94 10.59
C LEU A 93 13.32 -11.74 9.69
N LYS A 94 13.80 -12.92 10.10
CA LYS A 94 14.60 -13.81 9.25
C LYS A 94 13.82 -14.24 8.01
N VAL A 95 12.59 -14.73 8.20
CA VAL A 95 11.71 -15.13 7.08
C VAL A 95 11.44 -13.92 6.18
N LEU A 96 11.07 -12.79 6.76
CA LEU A 96 10.77 -11.57 6.02
C LEU A 96 11.98 -11.07 5.22
N ASN A 97 13.17 -11.05 5.83
CA ASN A 97 14.41 -10.67 5.16
C ASN A 97 14.82 -11.68 4.09
N HIS A 98 14.58 -12.97 4.28
CA HIS A 98 14.81 -13.99 3.25
C HIS A 98 13.98 -13.69 2.00
N TYR A 99 12.69 -13.42 2.14
CA TYR A 99 11.83 -13.09 1.00
C TYR A 99 12.10 -11.71 0.41
N HIS A 100 12.48 -10.73 1.24
CA HIS A 100 12.91 -9.41 0.75
C HIS A 100 14.21 -9.49 -0.07
N ALA A 101 15.19 -10.28 0.39
CA ALA A 101 16.46 -10.48 -0.30
C ALA A 101 16.35 -11.42 -1.51
N LYS A 102 15.35 -12.31 -1.52
CA LYS A 102 15.07 -13.20 -2.64
C LYS A 102 14.78 -12.35 -3.88
N ARG A 103 15.64 -12.46 -4.89
CA ARG A 103 15.41 -11.80 -6.17
C ARG A 103 14.14 -12.38 -6.78
N TYR A 104 13.10 -11.54 -6.87
CA TYR A 104 11.89 -11.88 -7.61
C TYR A 104 12.27 -11.98 -9.09
N SER A 105 12.40 -13.22 -9.58
CA SER A 105 12.37 -13.47 -11.01
C SER A 105 10.93 -13.28 -11.45
N SER A 106 10.62 -12.13 -12.05
CA SER A 106 9.33 -12.01 -12.72
C SER A 106 9.21 -13.13 -13.75
N ASN A 107 8.05 -13.77 -13.84
CA ASN A 107 7.76 -14.81 -14.84
C ASN A 107 7.78 -14.29 -16.30
N HIS A 108 8.04 -13.00 -16.49
CA HIS A 108 8.21 -12.38 -17.80
C HIS A 108 9.51 -12.80 -18.49
N THR A 109 9.38 -13.13 -19.77
CA THR A 109 10.52 -13.30 -20.68
C THR A 109 11.30 -11.99 -20.82
N LEU A 110 12.56 -12.06 -21.28
CA LEU A 110 13.36 -10.86 -21.55
C LEU A 110 12.68 -9.92 -22.56
N VAL A 111 11.97 -10.50 -23.53
CA VAL A 111 11.20 -9.76 -24.55
C VAL A 111 10.05 -8.99 -23.92
N GLN A 112 9.27 -9.63 -23.04
CA GLN A 112 8.18 -8.98 -22.31
C GLN A 112 8.70 -7.88 -21.35
N LYS A 113 9.85 -8.10 -20.68
CA LYS A 113 10.49 -7.06 -19.84
C LYS A 113 10.92 -5.83 -20.64
N ARG A 114 11.39 -6.02 -21.87
CA ARG A 114 11.68 -4.91 -22.79
C ARG A 114 10.38 -4.24 -23.26
N GLY A 115 9.36 -5.03 -23.57
CA GLY A 115 8.01 -4.56 -23.89
C GLY A 115 7.42 -3.66 -22.80
N MET A 116 7.44 -4.09 -21.54
CA MET A 116 7.00 -3.28 -20.40
C MET A 116 7.70 -1.94 -20.32
N ARG A 117 9.03 -1.92 -20.48
CA ARG A 117 9.81 -0.66 -20.46
C ARG A 117 9.41 0.27 -21.60
N ALA A 118 9.22 -0.28 -22.80
CA ALA A 118 8.79 0.50 -23.95
C ALA A 118 7.38 1.09 -23.74
N VAL A 119 6.42 0.31 -23.23
CA VAL A 119 5.06 0.79 -22.94
C VAL A 119 5.10 1.93 -21.91
N ARG A 120 5.85 1.78 -20.83
CA ARG A 120 6.00 2.85 -19.82
C ARG A 120 6.57 4.13 -20.43
N GLU A 121 7.55 3.99 -21.32
CA GLU A 121 8.15 5.15 -21.99
C GLU A 121 7.15 5.84 -22.92
N LEU A 122 6.37 5.08 -23.70
CA LEU A 122 5.31 5.63 -24.55
C LEU A 122 4.21 6.34 -23.75
N MET A 123 3.87 5.84 -22.56
CA MET A 123 2.94 6.51 -21.63
C MET A 123 3.56 7.78 -21.06
N ARG A 124 4.84 7.74 -20.64
CA ARG A 124 5.57 8.90 -20.11
C ARG A 124 5.68 10.03 -21.13
N LEU A 125 5.94 9.68 -22.38
CA LEU A 125 6.00 10.60 -23.52
C LEU A 125 4.62 11.05 -24.00
N LYS A 126 3.53 10.64 -23.33
CA LYS A 126 2.14 10.90 -23.72
C LYS A 126 1.87 10.57 -25.19
N THR A 127 2.51 9.53 -25.71
CA THR A 127 2.27 9.05 -27.07
C THR A 127 1.05 8.14 -27.11
N ILE A 128 0.81 7.40 -26.03
CA ILE A 128 -0.35 6.51 -25.86
C ILE A 128 -1.03 6.72 -24.52
N ARG A 129 -2.34 6.46 -24.50
CA ARG A 129 -3.11 6.16 -23.30
C ARG A 129 -3.37 4.66 -23.26
N LEU A 130 -3.03 4.03 -22.14
CA LEU A 130 -3.32 2.61 -21.89
C LEU A 130 -4.56 2.52 -20.99
N CYS A 131 -5.54 1.72 -21.39
CA CYS A 131 -6.78 1.48 -20.65
C CYS A 131 -7.10 -0.01 -20.60
N VAL A 132 -8.03 -0.39 -19.73
CA VAL A 132 -8.55 -1.76 -19.63
C VAL A 132 -10.01 -1.75 -20.07
N SER A 133 -10.36 -2.67 -20.96
CA SER A 133 -11.73 -2.82 -21.48
C SER A 133 -12.66 -3.36 -20.40
N GLY A 134 -13.79 -2.69 -20.20
CA GLY A 134 -14.84 -3.15 -19.27
C GLY A 134 -15.55 -4.43 -19.69
N LYS A 135 -15.35 -4.90 -20.94
CA LYS A 135 -16.04 -6.09 -21.48
C LYS A 135 -15.22 -7.39 -21.41
N GLY A 136 -13.97 -7.34 -20.94
CA GLY A 136 -13.12 -8.53 -20.92
C GLY A 136 -11.76 -8.35 -20.27
N GLY A 137 -11.46 -7.19 -19.66
CA GLY A 137 -10.16 -6.94 -19.06
C GLY A 137 -9.02 -6.82 -20.07
N GLU A 138 -9.31 -6.75 -21.36
CA GLU A 138 -8.30 -6.59 -22.41
C GLU A 138 -7.66 -5.21 -22.34
N PHE A 139 -6.38 -5.13 -22.70
CA PHE A 139 -5.70 -3.85 -22.79
C PHE A 139 -6.09 -3.12 -24.08
N VAL A 140 -6.52 -1.87 -23.93
CA VAL A 140 -6.82 -0.95 -25.03
C VAL A 140 -5.73 0.11 -25.07
N VAL A 141 -5.03 0.19 -26.19
CA VAL A 141 -3.98 1.19 -26.44
C VAL A 141 -4.51 2.23 -27.41
N ILE A 142 -4.63 3.47 -26.94
CA ILE A 142 -5.18 4.57 -27.72
C ILE A 142 -4.04 5.57 -28.00
N PRO A 143 -3.75 5.92 -29.26
CA PRO A 143 -2.82 7.02 -29.56
C PRO A 143 -3.32 8.33 -28.93
N HIS A 144 -2.44 9.09 -28.30
CA HIS A 144 -2.84 10.28 -27.56
C HIS A 144 -3.53 11.33 -28.45
N GLN A 145 -3.10 11.46 -29.71
CA GLN A 145 -3.77 12.34 -30.67
C GLN A 145 -5.24 11.96 -30.85
N LEU A 146 -5.53 10.67 -31.06
CA LEU A 146 -6.89 10.17 -31.20
C LEU A 146 -7.68 10.38 -29.90
N ASP A 147 -7.05 10.16 -28.76
CA ASP A 147 -7.66 10.38 -27.45
C ASP A 147 -8.11 11.84 -27.24
N VAL A 148 -7.25 12.79 -27.63
CA VAL A 148 -7.54 14.22 -27.60
C VAL A 148 -8.65 14.58 -28.58
N GLU A 149 -8.62 14.06 -29.81
CA GLU A 149 -9.66 14.31 -30.81
C GLU A 149 -11.03 13.77 -30.36
N ILE A 150 -11.07 12.54 -29.81
CA ILE A 150 -12.28 11.96 -29.23
C ILE A 150 -12.80 12.83 -28.08
N THR A 151 -11.91 13.22 -27.16
CA THR A 151 -12.28 14.04 -26.00
C THR A 151 -12.82 15.40 -26.44
N LYS A 152 -12.16 16.05 -27.41
CA LYS A 152 -12.60 17.32 -27.95
C LYS A 152 -13.99 17.20 -28.59
N LYS A 153 -14.19 16.22 -29.47
CA LYS A 153 -15.47 15.98 -30.13
C LYS A 153 -16.58 15.64 -29.13
N HIS A 154 -16.25 14.91 -28.06
CA HIS A 154 -17.21 14.60 -27.00
C HIS A 154 -17.61 15.86 -26.21
N LEU A 155 -16.67 16.76 -25.92
CA LEU A 155 -16.92 18.02 -25.22
C LEU A 155 -17.65 19.07 -26.08
N GLU A 156 -17.62 18.93 -27.41
CA GLU A 156 -18.39 19.76 -28.34
C GLU A 156 -19.90 19.44 -28.32
N ASP A 157 -20.32 18.34 -27.68
CA ASP A 157 -21.73 17.98 -27.54
C ASP A 157 -22.48 18.95 -26.62
N ALA A 158 -23.13 19.94 -27.23
CA ALA A 158 -23.92 20.96 -26.54
C ALA A 158 -25.19 20.42 -25.87
N SER A 159 -25.62 19.18 -26.17
CA SER A 159 -26.73 18.54 -25.47
C SER A 159 -26.33 18.02 -24.09
N LEU A 160 -25.04 17.69 -23.91
CA LEU A 160 -24.49 17.17 -22.66
C LEU A 160 -23.70 18.22 -21.88
N TYR A 161 -22.95 19.07 -22.59
CA TYR A 161 -22.01 20.01 -21.99
C TYR A 161 -22.36 21.46 -22.33
N ARG A 162 -22.14 22.34 -21.36
CA ARG A 162 -22.19 23.80 -21.53
C ARG A 162 -20.89 24.39 -21.00
N PRO A 163 -20.35 25.46 -21.62
CA PRO A 163 -19.31 26.25 -21.00
C PRO A 163 -19.69 26.64 -19.57
N SER A 164 -18.77 26.41 -18.64
CA SER A 164 -18.94 26.79 -17.24
C SER A 164 -18.50 28.23 -17.03
N SER A 165 -19.23 28.97 -16.21
CA SER A 165 -18.77 30.30 -15.75
C SER A 165 -17.66 30.16 -14.71
N GLU A 166 -16.81 31.18 -14.57
CA GLU A 166 -15.73 31.17 -13.58
C GLU A 166 -16.24 30.96 -12.14
N LYS A 167 -17.41 31.53 -11.81
CA LYS A 167 -18.06 31.37 -10.50
C LYS A 167 -18.51 29.93 -10.25
N GLU A 168 -19.12 29.29 -11.25
CA GLU A 168 -19.52 27.88 -11.17
C GLU A 168 -18.30 26.97 -11.03
N PHE A 169 -17.25 27.22 -11.82
CA PHE A 169 -15.99 26.49 -11.72
C PHE A 169 -15.37 26.60 -10.33
N LYS A 170 -15.22 27.82 -9.79
CA LYS A 170 -14.68 28.05 -8.43
C LYS A 170 -15.52 27.38 -7.35
N SER A 171 -16.85 27.41 -7.48
CA SER A 171 -17.76 26.74 -6.54
C SER A 171 -17.61 25.21 -6.58
N LYS A 172 -17.49 24.62 -7.77
CA LYS A 172 -17.27 23.17 -7.93
C LYS A 172 -15.88 22.74 -7.45
N TYR A 173 -14.84 23.52 -7.76
CA TYR A 173 -13.46 23.29 -7.31
C TYR A 173 -13.38 23.22 -5.79
N ARG A 174 -13.93 24.22 -5.10
CA ARG A 174 -14.03 24.26 -3.62
C ARG A 174 -14.71 23.02 -3.05
N LYS A 175 -15.88 22.68 -3.61
CA LYS A 175 -16.65 21.49 -3.22
C LYS A 175 -15.90 20.17 -3.44
N LEU A 176 -15.10 20.05 -4.50
CA LEU A 176 -14.34 18.84 -4.80
C LEU A 176 -13.09 18.69 -3.92
N ASN A 177 -12.48 19.80 -3.53
CA ASN A 177 -11.26 19.82 -2.72
C ASN A 177 -11.52 20.02 -1.22
N ASN A 178 -12.80 20.05 -0.79
CA ASN A 178 -13.21 20.33 0.59
C ASN A 178 -12.62 21.65 1.15
N GLU A 179 -12.52 22.67 0.30
CA GLU A 179 -12.20 24.06 0.66
C GLU A 179 -13.48 24.90 0.79
#